data_AF-A0A822FNR9-F1
#
_entry.id   AF-A0A822FNR9-F1
#
_cell.length_a   1.000
_cell.length_b   1.000
_cell.length_c   1.000
_cell.angle_alpha   90.00
_cell.angle_beta   90.00
_cell.angle_gamma   90.00
#
_symmetry.space_group_name_H-M   'P 1'
#
loop_
_entity.id
_entity.type
_entity.pdbx_description
1 polymer ?
#
loop_
_entity_poly.entity_id
_entity_poly.type
_entity_poly.pdbx_seq_one_letter_code
_entity_poly.pdbx_strand_id
1 'polypeptide(L)'
;MPTLPGWGNSSSWPINQPISNYPNDIHQLLSLLKKNVNENLRIVVAGSSYGSVFAQICFGTSIDIMPEIINIQSLIILSGFSPFKYHKKYTTGMTWSNYFAIGKPGIYFPVILKLVGLYIQKKVRQIEEIKRLVR
;
A
#
# COMPACT_ATOMS: atom_id res chain seq x y z
N MET A 1 9.71 -6.82 -0.57
CA MET A 1 8.83 -5.65 -0.31
C MET A 1 7.83 -6.05 0.76
N PRO A 2 7.55 -5.20 1.76
CA PRO A 2 6.57 -5.52 2.80
C PRO A 2 5.17 -5.67 2.21
N THR A 3 4.42 -6.64 2.70
CA THR A 3 2.99 -6.80 2.38
C THR A 3 2.20 -5.75 3.14
N LEU A 4 1.27 -5.06 2.48
CA LEU A 4 0.42 -4.06 3.14
C LEU A 4 -0.54 -4.71 4.15
N PRO A 5 -0.91 -4.02 5.24
CA PRO A 5 -1.86 -4.53 6.23
C PRO A 5 -3.18 -4.97 5.58
N GLY A 6 -3.65 -6.16 5.92
CA GLY A 6 -4.90 -6.76 5.41
C GLY A 6 -4.77 -7.40 4.02
N TRP A 7 -3.58 -7.48 3.45
CA TRP A 7 -3.31 -8.14 2.18
C TRP A 7 -2.49 -9.42 2.37
N GLY A 8 -2.73 -10.41 1.50
CA GLY A 8 -2.04 -11.71 1.58
C GLY A 8 -2.27 -12.39 2.93
N ASN A 9 -1.17 -12.73 3.61
CA ASN A 9 -1.19 -13.35 4.94
C ASN A 9 -0.94 -12.34 6.08
N SER A 10 -0.95 -11.04 5.80
CA SER A 10 -0.81 -10.02 6.84
C SER A 10 -2.13 -9.80 7.59
N SER A 11 -2.04 -9.41 8.86
CA SER A 11 -3.18 -8.97 9.64
C SER A 11 -3.72 -7.63 9.10
N SER A 12 -5.02 -7.42 9.27
CA SER A 12 -5.65 -6.12 9.00
C SER A 12 -5.07 -5.03 9.90
N TRP A 13 -5.10 -3.78 9.42
CA TRP A 13 -4.72 -2.63 10.22
C TRP A 13 -5.60 -2.52 11.49
N PRO A 14 -5.03 -2.25 12.69
CA PRO A 14 -5.82 -2.12 13.90
C PRO A 14 -6.84 -0.98 13.82
N ILE A 15 -8.11 -1.27 14.15
CA ILE A 15 -9.22 -0.29 14.05
C ILE A 15 -8.98 0.94 14.92
N ASN A 16 -8.31 0.77 16.07
CA ASN A 16 -8.07 1.82 17.05
C ASN A 16 -6.77 2.60 16.81
N GLN A 17 -6.09 2.39 15.69
CA GLN A 17 -4.84 3.08 15.37
C GLN A 17 -4.99 3.90 14.09
N PRO A 18 -4.52 5.16 14.07
CA PRO A 18 -4.54 5.95 12.86
C PRO A 18 -3.51 5.40 11.86
N ILE A 19 -3.88 5.37 10.57
CA ILE A 19 -2.99 4.91 9.49
C ILE A 19 -1.69 5.73 9.37
N SER A 20 -1.66 6.94 9.95
CA SER A 20 -0.46 7.77 10.07
C SER A 20 0.63 7.13 10.94
N ASN A 21 0.31 6.08 11.70
CA ASN A 21 1.30 5.33 12.47
C ASN A 21 2.03 4.27 11.63
N TYR A 22 1.57 3.98 10.41
CA TYR A 22 2.19 3.01 9.51
C TYR A 22 3.71 3.22 9.28
N PRO A 23 4.24 4.47 9.20
CA PRO A 23 5.68 4.67 9.08
C PRO A 23 6.49 4.11 10.25
N ASN A 24 5.92 3.91 11.45
CA ASN A 24 6.60 3.24 12.56
C ASN A 24 6.90 1.77 12.23
N ASP A 25 5.97 1.06 11.58
CA ASP A 25 6.18 -0.33 11.18
C ASP A 25 7.26 -0.42 10.10
N ILE A 26 7.27 0.55 9.18
CA ILE A 26 8.32 0.67 8.16
C ILE A 26 9.68 1.02 8.79
N HIS A 27 9.72 1.91 9.76
CA HIS A 27 10.94 2.23 10.52
C HIS A 27 11.51 0.99 11.20
N GLN A 28 10.67 0.20 11.89
CA GLN A 28 11.10 -1.04 12.53
C GLN A 28 11.66 -2.04 11.50
N LEU A 29 10.96 -2.21 10.37
CA LEU A 29 11.41 -3.08 9.29
C LEU A 29 12.75 -2.62 8.71
N LEU A 30 12.90 -1.34 8.40
CA LEU A 30 14.14 -0.78 7.85
C LEU A 30 15.29 -0.85 8.85
N SER A 31 15.01 -0.65 10.14
CA SER A 31 16.00 -0.80 11.22
C SER A 31 16.53 -2.23 11.31
N LEU A 32 15.66 -3.24 11.15
CA LEU A 32 16.08 -4.64 11.08
C LEU A 32 16.88 -4.94 9.80
N LEU A 33 16.52 -4.33 8.68
CA LEU A 33 17.25 -4.52 7.41
C LEU A 33 18.62 -3.85 7.44
N LYS A 34 18.75 -2.64 7.99
CA LYS A 34 20.03 -1.93 8.15
C LYS A 34 21.04 -2.70 9.01
N LYS A 35 20.58 -3.44 10.03
CA LYS A 35 21.47 -4.31 10.81
C LYS A 35 22.10 -5.43 9.96
N ASN A 36 21.45 -5.81 8.86
CA ASN A 36 21.85 -6.90 7.99
C ASN A 36 22.46 -6.44 6.65
N VAL A 37 22.34 -5.15 6.32
CA VAL A 37 22.72 -4.58 5.02
C VAL A 37 23.51 -3.29 5.26
N ASN A 38 24.66 -3.17 4.58
CA ASN A 38 25.66 -2.10 4.65
C ASN A 38 25.10 -0.67 4.87
N GLU A 39 25.89 0.19 5.53
CA GLU A 39 25.47 1.48 6.13
C GLU A 39 24.87 2.51 5.16
N ASN A 40 25.08 2.37 3.84
CA ASN A 40 24.64 3.31 2.81
C ASN A 40 23.32 2.91 2.14
N LEU A 41 22.26 2.80 2.93
CA LEU A 41 20.94 2.42 2.43
C LEU A 41 20.31 3.58 1.64
N ARG A 42 20.06 3.41 0.34
CA ARG A 42 19.26 4.33 -0.48
C ARG A 42 17.85 3.77 -0.65
N ILE A 43 16.84 4.56 -0.35
CA ILE A 43 15.45 4.10 -0.35
C ILE A 43 14.70 4.74 -1.51
N VAL A 44 13.99 3.92 -2.27
CA VAL A 44 12.97 4.36 -3.22
C VAL A 44 11.63 3.89 -2.71
N VAL A 45 10.70 4.81 -2.49
CA VAL A 45 9.34 4.49 -2.08
C VAL A 45 8.49 4.43 -3.33
N ALA A 46 7.84 3.29 -3.57
CA ALA A 46 6.98 3.11 -4.73
C ALA A 46 5.61 2.59 -4.30
N GLY A 47 4.55 3.11 -4.92
CA GLY A 47 3.18 2.71 -4.66
C GLY A 47 2.33 2.76 -5.92
N SER A 48 1.50 1.75 -6.10
CA SER A 48 0.50 1.72 -7.17
C SER A 48 -0.89 1.49 -6.59
N SER A 49 -1.92 2.11 -7.16
CA SER A 49 -3.31 1.93 -6.69
C SER A 49 -3.40 2.18 -5.18
N TYR A 50 -3.96 1.26 -4.38
CA TYR A 50 -4.00 1.37 -2.92
C TYR A 50 -2.63 1.62 -2.27
N GLY A 51 -1.57 1.02 -2.81
CA GLY A 51 -0.21 1.21 -2.31
C GLY A 51 0.29 2.65 -2.44
N SER A 52 -0.30 3.46 -3.33
CA SER A 52 0.07 4.88 -3.44
C SER A 52 -0.20 5.64 -2.15
N VAL A 53 -1.25 5.30 -1.41
CA VAL A 53 -1.61 5.99 -0.16
C VAL A 53 -0.55 5.74 0.91
N PHE A 54 -0.14 4.48 1.07
CA PHE A 54 0.92 4.10 2.00
C PHE A 54 2.28 4.68 1.61
N ALA A 55 2.60 4.68 0.30
CA ALA A 55 3.81 5.29 -0.23
C ALA A 55 3.87 6.80 0.07
N GLN A 56 2.76 7.52 -0.15
CA GLN A 56 2.64 8.95 0.20
C GLN A 56 2.74 9.19 1.71
N ILE A 57 2.14 8.34 2.55
CA ILE A 57 2.24 8.44 4.02
C ILE A 57 3.68 8.29 4.50
N CYS A 58 4.41 7.29 3.97
CA CYS A 58 5.82 7.10 4.30
C CYS A 58 6.71 8.23 3.79
N PHE A 59 6.45 8.73 2.58
CA PHE A 59 7.23 9.82 2.00
C PHE A 59 7.00 11.16 2.72
N GLY A 60 5.78 11.40 3.20
CA GLY A 60 5.41 12.62 3.92
C GLY A 60 5.50 12.54 5.44
N THR A 61 6.17 11.53 6.01
CA THR A 61 6.29 11.38 7.47
C THR A 61 7.34 12.32 8.07
N SER A 62 7.40 12.42 9.40
CA SER A 62 8.46 13.18 10.09
C SER A 62 9.71 12.31 10.31
N ILE A 63 10.87 12.95 10.34
CA ILE A 63 12.13 12.32 10.75
C ILE A 63 12.06 11.73 12.16
N ASP A 64 11.23 12.30 13.05
CA ASP A 64 11.03 11.79 14.42
C ASP A 64 10.33 10.41 14.45
N ILE A 65 9.57 10.10 13.40
CA ILE A 65 8.79 8.85 13.28
C ILE A 65 9.58 7.81 12.48
N MET A 66 10.22 8.24 11.40
CA MET A 66 11.01 7.38 10.54
C MET A 66 12.30 8.11 10.15
N PRO A 67 13.37 7.99 10.94
CA PRO A 67 14.66 8.64 10.66
C PRO A 67 15.22 8.30 9.27
N GLU A 68 14.89 7.11 8.74
CA GLU A 68 15.23 6.66 7.39
C GLU A 68 14.70 7.56 6.27
N ILE A 69 13.76 8.47 6.55
CA ILE A 69 13.23 9.38 5.53
C ILE A 69 14.32 10.19 4.84
N ILE A 70 15.40 10.53 5.55
CA ILE A 70 16.56 11.26 4.98
C ILE A 70 17.26 10.47 3.87
N ASN A 71 17.09 9.15 3.85
CA ASN A 71 17.68 8.25 2.87
C ASN A 71 16.75 7.98 1.67
N ILE A 72 15.52 8.52 1.69
CA ILE A 72 14.58 8.38 0.57
C ILE A 72 15.01 9.31 -0.56
N GLN A 73 15.33 8.73 -1.71
CA GLN A 73 15.78 9.43 -2.90
C GLN A 73 14.61 9.85 -3.81
N SER A 74 13.53 9.06 -3.82
CA SER A 74 12.38 9.33 -4.68
C SER A 74 11.10 8.63 -4.22
N LEU A 75 9.98 9.20 -4.67
CA LEU A 75 8.65 8.64 -4.58
C LEU A 75 8.13 8.34 -6.00
N ILE A 76 7.71 7.10 -6.24
CA ILE A 76 7.09 6.69 -7.50
C ILE A 76 5.63 6.33 -7.24
N ILE A 77 4.71 7.04 -7.89
CA ILE A 77 3.26 6.78 -7.80
C ILE A 77 2.72 6.37 -9.17
N LEU A 78 2.07 5.22 -9.22
CA LEU A 78 1.39 4.71 -10.42
C LEU A 78 -0.11 4.58 -10.13
N SER A 79 -0.98 5.09 -11.02
CA SER A 79 -2.45 5.02 -10.82
C SER A 79 -2.89 5.44 -9.41
N GLY A 80 -2.36 6.57 -8.95
CA GLY A 80 -2.40 6.93 -7.54
C GLY A 80 -3.78 7.31 -7.03
N PHE A 81 -4.07 6.90 -5.81
CA PHE A 81 -5.10 7.49 -4.96
C PHE A 81 -4.53 8.57 -4.07
N SER A 82 -5.28 9.65 -3.93
CA SER A 82 -5.13 10.62 -2.84
C SER A 82 -5.58 9.99 -1.51
N PRO A 83 -5.01 10.41 -0.36
CA PRO A 83 -5.54 10.03 0.94
C PRO A 83 -7.05 10.36 1.09
N PHE A 84 -7.90 9.33 1.17
CA PHE A 84 -9.36 9.48 1.11
C PHE A 84 -9.95 10.35 2.23
N LYS A 85 -9.33 10.35 3.41
CA LYS A 85 -9.74 11.21 4.54
C LYS A 85 -9.65 12.71 4.20
N TYR A 86 -8.67 13.08 3.39
CA TYR A 86 -8.37 14.49 3.09
C TYR A 86 -8.90 14.93 1.73
N HIS A 87 -9.13 14.01 0.79
CA HIS A 87 -9.72 14.32 -0.50
C HIS A 87 -11.23 14.04 -0.52
N LYS A 88 -12.06 14.97 -0.02
CA LYS A 88 -13.53 14.79 0.09
C LYS A 88 -14.25 14.46 -1.23
N LYS A 89 -13.66 14.84 -2.37
CA LYS A 89 -14.22 14.62 -3.71
C LYS A 89 -13.53 13.45 -4.45
N TYR A 90 -12.79 12.58 -3.77
CA TYR A 90 -12.03 11.50 -4.42
C TYR A 90 -12.90 10.56 -5.27
N THR A 91 -14.19 10.45 -4.97
CA THR A 91 -15.14 9.59 -5.70
C THR A 91 -15.72 10.23 -6.97
N THR A 92 -15.59 11.54 -7.19
CA THR A 92 -16.34 12.24 -8.27
C THR A 92 -15.86 11.90 -9.68
N GLY A 93 -14.74 11.20 -9.83
CA GLY A 93 -14.22 10.71 -11.11
C GLY A 93 -14.06 9.19 -11.18
N MET A 94 -14.60 8.44 -10.21
CA MET A 94 -14.47 6.98 -10.20
C MET A 94 -15.49 6.33 -11.14
N THR A 95 -15.06 5.28 -11.83
CA THR A 95 -16.00 4.32 -12.45
C THR A 95 -16.87 3.69 -11.38
N TRP A 96 -18.07 3.20 -11.74
CA TRP A 96 -18.94 2.46 -10.81
C TRP A 96 -18.22 1.29 -10.15
N SER A 97 -17.40 0.55 -10.89
CA SER A 97 -16.59 -0.55 -10.36
C SER A 97 -15.61 -0.09 -9.27
N ASN A 98 -14.89 1.00 -9.50
CA ASN A 98 -13.99 1.57 -8.50
C ASN A 98 -14.77 2.13 -7.32
N TYR A 99 -15.89 2.82 -7.55
CA TYR A 99 -16.72 3.36 -6.47
C TYR A 99 -17.21 2.28 -5.49
N PHE A 100 -17.66 1.13 -6.00
CA PHE A 100 -18.08 0.02 -5.14
C PHE A 100 -16.91 -0.70 -4.47
N ALA A 101 -15.78 -0.83 -5.15
CA ALA A 101 -14.61 -1.49 -4.59
C ALA A 101 -13.93 -0.65 -3.50
N ILE A 102 -13.73 0.65 -3.74
CA ILE A 102 -12.81 1.49 -2.95
C ILE A 102 -13.48 2.73 -2.35
N GLY A 103 -14.71 3.04 -2.77
CA GLY A 103 -15.48 4.17 -2.26
C GLY A 103 -16.17 3.85 -0.93
N LYS A 104 -17.05 4.77 -0.50
CA LYS A 104 -17.79 4.68 0.76
C LYS A 104 -18.54 3.34 0.95
N PRO A 105 -19.16 2.73 -0.08
CA PRO A 105 -19.79 1.40 0.06
C PRO A 105 -18.80 0.29 0.47
N GLY A 106 -17.58 0.29 -0.05
CA GLY A 106 -16.57 -0.72 0.27
C GLY A 106 -16.17 -0.75 1.76
N ILE A 107 -16.34 0.37 2.47
CA ILE A 107 -16.10 0.47 3.92
C ILE A 107 -17.15 -0.33 4.71
N TYR A 108 -18.42 -0.26 4.30
CA TYR A 108 -19.52 -0.93 5.00
C TYR A 108 -19.64 -2.41 4.64
N PHE A 109 -19.06 -2.83 3.51
CA PHE A 109 -19.13 -4.20 3.02
C PHE A 109 -17.72 -4.80 2.84
N PRO A 110 -16.99 -5.09 3.93
CA PRO A 110 -15.62 -5.60 3.89
C PRO A 110 -15.49 -6.96 3.16
N VAL A 111 -16.61 -7.69 3.03
CA VAL A 111 -16.68 -8.92 2.21
C VAL A 111 -16.39 -8.62 0.74
N ILE A 112 -16.82 -7.47 0.21
CA ILE A 112 -16.56 -7.08 -1.20
C ILE A 112 -15.06 -6.96 -1.44
N LEU A 113 -14.31 -6.34 -0.53
CA LEU A 113 -12.86 -6.22 -0.63
C LEU A 113 -12.16 -7.59 -0.64
N LYS A 114 -12.61 -8.52 0.21
CA LYS A 114 -12.08 -9.90 0.23
C LYS A 114 -12.36 -10.62 -1.09
N LEU A 115 -13.57 -10.49 -1.64
CA LEU A 115 -13.94 -11.09 -2.93
C LEU A 115 -13.14 -10.51 -4.09
N VAL A 116 -12.93 -9.18 -4.11
CA VAL A 116 -12.06 -8.52 -5.08
C VAL A 116 -10.63 -9.04 -4.97
N GLY A 117 -10.10 -9.19 -3.75
CA GLY A 117 -8.78 -9.79 -3.51
C GLY A 117 -8.65 -11.20 -4.09
N LEU A 118 -9.63 -12.07 -3.83
CA LEU A 118 -9.67 -13.44 -4.38
C LEU A 118 -9.75 -13.44 -5.91
N TYR A 119 -10.58 -12.57 -6.49
CA TYR A 119 -10.71 -12.43 -7.95
C TYR A 119 -9.38 -12.01 -8.60
N ILE A 120 -8.72 -10.99 -8.04
CA ILE A 120 -7.41 -10.52 -8.53
C ILE A 120 -6.38 -11.64 -8.39
N GLN A 121 -6.33 -12.34 -7.26
CA GLN A 121 -5.40 -13.45 -7.05
C GLN A 121 -5.57 -14.55 -8.10
N LYS A 122 -6.81 -14.92 -8.42
CA LYS A 122 -7.13 -15.91 -9.46
C LYS A 122 -6.65 -15.44 -10.84
N LYS A 123 -6.91 -14.19 -11.20
CA LYS A 123 -6.46 -13.58 -12.47
C LYS A 123 -4.93 -13.56 -12.60
N VAL A 124 -4.22 -13.21 -11.53
CA VAL A 124 -2.75 -13.20 -11.51
C VAL A 124 -2.20 -14.60 -11.73
N ARG A 125 -2.72 -15.62 -11.02
CA ARG A 125 -2.31 -17.02 -11.21
C ARG A 125 -2.52 -17.50 -12.64
N GLN A 126 -3.67 -17.19 -13.26
CA GLN A 126 -3.92 -17.52 -14.66
C GLN A 126 -2.89 -16.89 -15.61
N ILE A 127 -2.52 -15.63 -15.39
CA ILE A 127 -1.52 -14.95 -16.22
C ILE A 127 -0.14 -15.60 -16.04
N GLU A 128 0.24 -15.97 -14.82
CA GLU A 128 1.49 -16.68 -14.55
C GLU A 128 1.54 -18.06 -15.22
N GLU A 129 0.45 -18.82 -15.17
CA GLU A 129 0.32 -20.11 -15.87
C GLU A 129 0.45 -19.94 -17.38
N ILE A 130 -0.24 -18.96 -17.98
CA ILE A 130 -0.14 -18.65 -19.41
C ILE A 130 1.30 -18.27 -19.78
N LYS A 131 1.98 -17.43 -18.98
CA LYS A 131 3.38 -17.06 -19.22
C LYS A 131 4.34 -18.25 -19.15
N ARG A 132 4.04 -19.28 -18.35
CA ARG A 132 4.82 -20.52 -18.28
C ARG A 132 4.61 -21.42 -19.50
N LEU A 133 3.43 -21.38 -20.12
CA LEU A 133 3.12 -22.16 -21.33
C LEU A 133 3.69 -21.54 -22.62
N VAL A 134 3.99 -20.25 -22.60
CA VAL A 134 4.52 -19.49 -23.76
C VAL A 134 6.06 -19.36 -23.73
N ARG A 135 6.73 -19.93 -22.71
CA ARG A 135 8.18 -20.07 -22.62
C ARG A 135 8.60 -21.49 -22.96
#